data_AF-A0A1H4FUR1-F1
#
_entry.id   AF-A0A1H4FUR1-F1
#
_cell.length_a   1.000
_cell.length_b   1.000
_cell.length_c   1.000
_cell.angle_alpha   90.00
_cell.angle_beta   90.00
_cell.angle_gamma   90.00
#
_symmetry.space_group_name_H-M   'P 1'
#
loop_
_entity.id
_entity.type
_entity.pdbx_description
1 polymer ?
#
loop_
_entity_poly.entity_id
_entity_poly.type
_entity_poly.pdbx_seq_one_letter_code
_entity_poly.pdbx_strand_id
1 'polypeptide(L)'
;MGHIKLKPSREIKIDFHPSDLDESIVPEESKKVAKEYLNSKKLAENANFDIMMMLEGKVIFGYDYLYKGKKIILPEVNPVTVFYSNSVMSFGLLNHYKEKLLSESSEVGKAGEMLNLNHSGIFFQLATNCIINLQSALESFANRVIPENYLYIDKTGKTIFPTVSYKLYNTLPKLKTIDWICK
;
A
#
# COMPACT_ATOMS: atom_id res chain seq x y z
N MET A 1 6.08 -18.81 -7.18
CA MET A 1 5.87 -17.68 -6.23
C MET A 1 4.49 -17.13 -6.48
N GLY A 2 3.54 -17.39 -5.59
CA GLY A 2 2.24 -16.73 -5.65
C GLY A 2 2.44 -15.25 -5.37
N HIS A 3 1.78 -14.38 -6.14
CA HIS A 3 1.76 -12.96 -5.83
C HIS A 3 1.32 -12.79 -4.36
N ILE A 4 2.04 -11.97 -3.59
CA ILE A 4 1.58 -11.54 -2.27
C ILE A 4 0.24 -10.84 -2.53
N LYS A 5 -0.85 -11.49 -2.11
CA LYS A 5 -2.20 -10.98 -2.28
C LYS A 5 -2.32 -9.74 -1.41
N LEU A 6 -2.44 -8.57 -2.04
CA LEU A 6 -2.76 -7.36 -1.31
C LEU A 6 -4.21 -7.49 -0.85
N LYS A 7 -4.43 -7.74 0.45
CA LYS A 7 -5.80 -7.71 0.95
C LYS A 7 -6.27 -6.26 0.86
N PRO A 8 -7.51 -6.03 0.41
CA PRO A 8 -8.01 -4.68 0.33
C PRO A 8 -8.13 -4.14 1.75
N SER A 9 -7.39 -3.07 2.05
CA SER A 9 -7.73 -2.21 3.20
C SER A 9 -9.16 -1.72 2.98
N ARG A 10 -10.07 -2.27 3.77
CA ARG A 10 -11.49 -1.93 3.80
C ARG A 10 -11.81 -1.37 5.17
N GLU A 11 -12.61 -0.34 5.14
CA GLU A 11 -13.31 0.18 6.31
C GLU A 11 -14.76 -0.28 6.20
N ILE A 12 -15.25 -0.96 7.24
CA ILE A 12 -16.65 -1.36 7.35
C ILE A 12 -17.25 -0.49 8.45
N LYS A 13 -18.23 0.35 8.09
CA LYS A 13 -18.96 1.15 9.08
C LYS A 13 -19.84 0.23 9.92
N ILE A 14 -19.82 0.42 11.23
CA ILE A 14 -20.70 -0.28 12.17
C ILE A 14 -21.55 0.75 12.92
N ASP A 15 -22.75 0.35 13.30
CA ASP A 15 -23.74 1.15 14.01
C ASP A 15 -23.84 0.83 15.51
N PHE A 16 -22.96 -0.05 16.00
CA PHE A 16 -22.83 -0.42 17.40
C PHE A 16 -21.43 -0.08 17.94
N HIS A 17 -21.32 0.11 19.26
CA HIS A 17 -20.04 0.32 19.92
C HIS A 17 -19.41 -1.05 20.25
N PRO A 18 -18.09 -1.27 20.10
CA PRO A 18 -17.48 -2.57 20.37
C PRO A 18 -17.76 -3.16 21.75
N SER A 19 -17.97 -2.32 22.78
CA SER A 19 -18.37 -2.76 24.13
C SER A 19 -19.73 -3.45 24.18
N ASP A 20 -20.62 -3.18 23.22
CA ASP A 20 -21.94 -3.81 23.15
C ASP A 20 -21.83 -5.32 22.89
N LEU A 21 -20.66 -5.79 22.43
CA LEU A 21 -20.36 -7.20 22.23
C LEU A 21 -19.86 -7.92 23.49
N ASP A 22 -19.54 -7.21 24.58
CA ASP A 22 -19.01 -7.82 25.80
C ASP A 22 -20.04 -8.75 26.48
N GLU A 23 -21.34 -8.48 26.26
CA GLU A 23 -22.45 -9.29 26.76
C GLU A 23 -22.91 -10.37 25.76
N SER A 24 -22.30 -10.43 24.58
CA SER A 24 -22.73 -11.34 23.51
C SER A 24 -22.34 -12.80 23.79
N ILE A 25 -23.25 -13.72 23.44
CA ILE A 25 -22.98 -15.16 23.55
C ILE A 25 -22.07 -15.58 22.40
N VAL A 26 -20.78 -15.78 22.70
CA VAL A 26 -19.81 -16.32 21.74
C VAL A 26 -19.97 -17.86 21.64
N PRO A 27 -20.14 -18.44 20.44
CA PRO A 27 -20.20 -19.89 20.25
C PRO A 27 -18.96 -20.62 20.79
N GLU A 28 -19.14 -21.81 21.38
CA GLU A 28 -18.02 -22.60 21.94
C GLU A 28 -16.97 -22.98 20.90
N GLU A 29 -17.38 -23.25 19.66
CA GLU A 29 -16.45 -23.53 18.56
C GLU A 29 -15.52 -22.34 18.30
N SER A 30 -16.07 -21.11 18.29
CA SER A 30 -15.28 -19.88 18.12
C SER A 30 -14.30 -19.67 19.27
N LYS A 31 -14.68 -19.98 20.51
CA LYS A 31 -13.78 -19.92 21.68
C LYS A 31 -12.61 -20.89 21.54
N LYS A 32 -12.87 -22.10 21.06
CA LYS A 32 -11.83 -23.12 20.83
C LYS A 32 -10.84 -22.65 19.76
N VAL A 33 -11.33 -22.15 18.62
CA VAL A 33 -10.48 -21.62 17.54
C VAL A 33 -9.63 -20.44 18.04
N ALA A 34 -10.21 -19.50 18.78
CA ALA A 34 -9.49 -18.37 19.35
C ALA A 34 -8.36 -18.83 20.30
N LYS A 35 -8.64 -19.80 21.18
CA LYS A 35 -7.67 -20.35 22.12
C LYS A 35 -6.52 -21.08 21.40
N GLU A 36 -6.84 -21.88 20.38
CA GLU A 36 -5.84 -22.56 19.55
C GLU A 36 -4.96 -21.56 18.81
N TYR A 37 -5.56 -20.55 18.18
CA TYR A 37 -4.83 -19.49 17.51
C TYR A 37 -3.89 -18.78 18.48
N LEU A 38 -4.37 -18.29 19.63
CA LEU A 38 -3.57 -17.56 20.63
C LEU A 38 -2.37 -18.36 21.13
N ASN A 39 -2.55 -19.65 21.39
CA ASN A 39 -1.50 -20.52 21.92
C ASN A 39 -0.51 -21.03 20.85
N SER A 40 -0.86 -20.94 19.57
CA SER A 40 0.01 -21.37 18.47
C SER A 40 1.06 -20.31 18.11
N LYS A 41 2.07 -20.67 17.32
CA LYS A 41 2.94 -19.72 16.61
C LYS A 41 2.48 -19.43 15.18
N LYS A 42 1.32 -19.96 14.78
CA LYS A 42 0.77 -19.75 13.43
C LYS A 42 0.23 -18.33 13.32
N LEU A 43 0.50 -17.69 12.19
CA LEU A 43 -0.10 -16.40 11.86
C LEU A 43 -1.48 -16.61 11.21
N ALA A 44 -2.27 -15.54 11.12
CA ALA A 44 -3.62 -15.58 10.57
C ALA A 44 -3.64 -16.11 9.13
N GLU A 45 -2.65 -15.73 8.31
CA GLU A 45 -2.48 -16.28 6.96
C GLU A 45 -2.28 -17.80 6.96
N ASN A 46 -1.53 -18.35 7.92
CA ASN A 46 -1.32 -19.80 8.00
C ASN A 46 -2.59 -20.56 8.40
N ALA A 47 -3.54 -19.87 9.02
CA ALA A 47 -4.81 -20.42 9.46
C ALA A 47 -5.97 -20.04 8.51
N ASN A 48 -5.66 -19.37 7.39
CA ASN A 48 -6.64 -18.87 6.42
C ASN A 48 -7.72 -17.98 7.04
N PHE A 49 -7.31 -17.12 7.98
CA PHE A 49 -8.16 -16.13 8.63
C PHE A 49 -7.77 -14.72 8.23
N ASP A 50 -8.76 -13.82 8.29
CA ASP A 50 -8.54 -12.38 8.25
C ASP A 50 -8.64 -11.82 9.67
N ILE A 51 -7.73 -10.92 10.03
CA ILE A 51 -7.81 -10.20 11.30
C ILE A 51 -8.65 -8.94 11.07
N MET A 52 -9.69 -8.78 11.88
CA MET A 52 -10.51 -7.59 11.91
C MET A 52 -10.28 -6.88 13.24
N MET A 53 -9.94 -5.59 13.16
CA MET A 53 -9.79 -4.72 14.31
C MET A 53 -11.04 -3.85 14.43
N MET A 54 -11.76 -4.01 15.54
CA MET A 54 -12.89 -3.16 15.90
C MET A 54 -12.39 -1.85 16.51
N LEU A 55 -12.84 -0.73 15.95
CA LEU A 55 -12.64 0.63 16.44
C LEU A 55 -14.02 1.27 16.67
N GLU A 56 -14.04 2.45 17.28
CA GLU A 56 -15.27 3.21 17.45
C GLU A 56 -15.91 3.53 16.08
N GLY A 57 -17.14 3.04 15.86
CA GLY A 57 -17.92 3.27 14.63
C GLY A 57 -17.41 2.56 13.37
N LYS A 58 -16.33 1.77 13.44
CA LYS A 58 -15.81 1.05 12.27
C LYS A 58 -14.99 -0.20 12.58
N VAL A 59 -14.93 -1.08 11.58
CA VAL A 59 -14.03 -2.23 11.54
C VAL A 59 -13.01 -2.03 10.42
N ILE A 60 -11.74 -2.27 10.72
CA ILE A 60 -10.65 -2.27 9.72
C ILE A 60 -9.96 -3.62 9.69
N PHE A 61 -9.32 -3.95 8.57
CA PHE A 61 -8.47 -5.14 8.49
C PHE A 61 -7.12 -4.92 9.19
N GLY A 62 -6.56 -6.00 9.70
CA GLY A 62 -5.25 -6.04 10.32
C GLY A 62 -4.43 -7.24 9.82
N TYR A 63 -3.15 -7.24 10.17
CA TYR A 63 -2.28 -8.40 10.04
C TYR A 63 -1.57 -8.66 11.36
N ASP A 64 -1.23 -9.92 11.59
CA ASP A 64 -0.53 -10.34 12.79
C ASP A 64 0.95 -10.61 12.50
N TYR A 65 1.77 -10.32 13.50
CA TYR A 65 3.20 -10.56 13.46
C TYR A 65 3.68 -11.14 14.79
N LEU A 66 4.58 -12.12 14.74
CA LEU A 66 5.14 -12.74 15.93
C LEU A 66 6.40 -11.99 16.38
N TYR A 67 6.30 -11.21 17.46
CA TYR A 67 7.42 -10.48 18.04
C TYR A 67 7.70 -10.97 19.46
N LYS A 68 8.93 -11.45 19.71
CA LYS A 68 9.36 -11.99 21.03
C LYS A 68 8.38 -13.03 21.60
N GLY A 69 7.84 -13.89 20.73
CA GLY A 69 6.89 -14.94 21.10
C GLY A 69 5.46 -14.46 21.37
N LYS A 70 5.17 -13.16 21.22
CA LYS A 70 3.83 -12.58 21.33
C LYS A 70 3.31 -12.22 19.95
N LYS A 71 2.02 -12.50 19.69
CA LYS A 71 1.35 -11.97 18.50
C LYS A 71 1.02 -10.51 18.73
N ILE A 72 1.45 -9.67 17.80
CA ILE A 72 1.09 -8.27 17.71
C ILE A 72 0.18 -8.12 16.51
N ILE A 73 -0.93 -7.41 16.67
CA ILE A 73 -1.84 -7.07 15.58
C ILE A 73 -1.56 -5.62 15.19
N LEU A 74 -1.40 -5.39 13.89
CA LEU A 74 -1.21 -4.07 13.29
C LEU A 74 -2.32 -3.83 12.28
N PRO A 75 -2.79 -2.58 12.13
CA PRO A 75 -3.75 -2.24 11.09
C PRO A 75 -3.12 -2.50 9.72
N GLU A 76 -3.91 -3.05 8.81
CA GLU A 76 -3.47 -3.30 7.46
C GLU A 76 -3.33 -1.98 6.71
N VAL A 77 -2.12 -1.71 6.24
CA VAL A 77 -1.80 -0.44 5.57
C VAL A 77 -2.02 -0.58 4.08
N ASN A 78 -2.68 0.39 3.46
CA ASN A 78 -2.84 0.44 2.01
C ASN A 78 -1.50 0.77 1.32
N PRO A 79 -0.86 -0.15 0.58
CA PRO A 79 0.43 0.14 -0.06
C PRO A 79 0.32 1.28 -1.07
N VAL A 80 -0.83 1.43 -1.74
CA VAL A 80 -1.10 2.56 -2.64
C VAL A 80 -0.90 3.88 -1.91
N THR A 81 -1.50 4.02 -0.73
CA THR A 81 -1.43 5.24 0.08
C THR A 81 -0.03 5.47 0.65
N VAL A 82 0.66 4.42 1.08
CA VAL A 82 2.04 4.51 1.58
C VAL A 82 2.97 5.05 0.51
N PHE A 83 2.99 4.38 -0.66
CA PHE A 83 3.86 4.78 -1.75
C PHE A 83 3.48 6.16 -2.30
N TYR A 84 2.20 6.45 -2.46
CA TYR A 84 1.77 7.78 -2.89
C TYR A 84 2.21 8.88 -1.92
N SER A 85 2.02 8.69 -0.61
CA SER A 85 2.43 9.68 0.40
C SER A 85 3.94 9.89 0.41
N ASN A 86 4.71 8.81 0.30
CA ASN A 86 6.18 8.89 0.19
C ASN A 86 6.63 9.67 -1.04
N SER A 87 5.95 9.50 -2.18
CA SER A 87 6.21 10.30 -3.36
C SER A 87 5.93 11.79 -3.12
N VAL A 88 4.77 12.13 -2.56
CA VAL A 88 4.40 13.52 -2.28
C VAL A 88 5.41 14.19 -1.36
N MET A 89 5.84 13.52 -0.28
CA MET A 89 6.88 14.02 0.61
C MET A 89 8.22 14.21 -0.12
N SER A 90 8.63 13.23 -0.92
CA SER A 90 9.86 13.30 -1.70
C SER A 90 9.84 14.46 -2.69
N PHE A 91 8.70 14.69 -3.35
CA PHE A 91 8.50 15.80 -4.28
C PHE A 91 8.53 17.17 -3.59
N GLY A 92 7.90 17.29 -2.41
CA GLY A 92 7.96 18.51 -1.61
C GLY A 92 9.40 18.89 -1.26
N LEU A 93 10.20 17.92 -0.81
CA LEU A 93 11.62 18.12 -0.50
C LEU A 93 12.48 18.33 -1.75
N LEU A 94 12.13 17.70 -2.88
CA LEU A 94 12.82 17.89 -4.15
C LEU A 94 12.84 19.38 -4.56
N ASN A 95 11.69 20.05 -4.46
CA ASN A 95 11.58 21.47 -4.80
C ASN A 95 12.49 22.33 -3.93
N HIS A 96 12.58 22.04 -2.63
CA HIS A 96 13.50 22.73 -1.72
C HIS A 96 14.97 22.60 -2.16
N TYR A 97 15.41 21.39 -2.51
CA TYR A 97 16.80 21.18 -2.96
C TYR A 97 17.05 21.71 -4.38
N LYS A 98 16.03 21.75 -5.23
CA LYS A 98 16.10 22.43 -6.52
C LYS A 98 16.42 23.91 -6.35
N GLU A 99 15.67 24.61 -5.51
CA GLU A 99 15.88 26.03 -5.26
C GLU A 99 17.25 26.30 -4.65
N LYS A 100 17.70 25.46 -3.70
CA LYS A 100 19.08 25.53 -3.17
C LYS A 100 20.14 25.40 -4.26
N LEU A 101 20.04 24.38 -5.11
CA LEU A 101 21.00 24.15 -6.18
C LEU A 101 21.01 25.29 -7.20
N LEU A 102 19.84 25.88 -7.50
CA LEU A 102 19.74 27.05 -8.36
C LEU A 102 20.36 28.29 -7.70
N SER A 103 20.14 28.49 -6.40
CA SER A 103 20.74 29.62 -5.66
C SER A 103 22.27 29.52 -5.53
N GLU A 104 22.81 28.30 -5.49
CA GLU A 104 24.25 28.02 -5.47
C GLU A 104 24.84 27.92 -6.89
N SER A 105 23.99 27.98 -7.92
CA SER A 105 24.42 27.86 -9.31
C SER A 105 25.02 29.17 -9.80
N SER A 106 25.98 29.06 -10.70
CA SER A 106 26.70 30.21 -11.25
C SER A 106 26.02 30.73 -12.50
N GLU A 107 25.98 32.05 -12.65
CA GLU A 107 25.44 32.68 -13.87
C GLU A 107 26.32 32.35 -15.09
N VAL A 108 25.65 32.21 -16.23
CA VAL A 108 26.32 31.99 -17.52
C VAL A 108 27.32 33.12 -17.79
N GLY A 109 28.58 32.75 -18.04
CA GLY A 109 29.66 33.70 -18.33
C GLY A 109 30.38 34.27 -17.10
N LYS A 110 30.05 33.85 -15.88
CA LYS A 110 30.80 34.18 -14.66
C LYS A 110 31.56 32.96 -14.12
N ALA A 111 32.73 33.21 -13.50
CA ALA A 111 33.44 32.17 -12.76
C ALA A 111 32.57 31.75 -11.57
N GLY A 112 32.31 30.46 -11.44
CA GLY A 112 31.36 29.93 -10.48
C GLY A 112 31.90 29.68 -9.08
N GLU A 113 31.01 29.58 -8.11
CA GLU A 113 31.32 29.09 -6.77
C GLU A 113 31.28 27.55 -6.73
N MET A 114 32.00 26.95 -5.79
CA MET A 114 32.04 25.50 -5.66
C MET A 114 30.70 24.98 -5.11
N LEU A 115 29.91 24.34 -5.97
CA LEU A 115 28.63 23.73 -5.62
C LEU A 115 28.79 22.68 -4.50
N ASN A 116 27.86 22.70 -3.55
CA ASN A 116 27.77 21.64 -2.56
C ASN A 116 27.19 20.37 -3.19
N LEU A 117 28.07 19.45 -3.57
CA LEU A 117 27.69 18.20 -4.24
C LEU A 117 26.74 17.33 -3.39
N ASN A 118 26.67 17.51 -2.07
CA ASN A 118 25.70 16.81 -1.23
C ASN A 118 24.26 17.23 -1.56
N HIS A 119 24.02 18.50 -1.87
CA HIS A 119 22.69 18.97 -2.28
C HIS A 119 22.26 18.33 -3.60
N SER A 120 23.21 18.14 -4.53
CA SER A 120 22.97 17.44 -5.79
C SER A 120 22.63 15.97 -5.55
N GLY A 121 23.42 15.28 -4.72
CA GLY A 121 23.14 13.89 -4.34
C GLY A 121 21.76 13.71 -3.69
N ILE A 122 21.38 14.59 -2.76
CA ILE A 122 20.07 14.57 -2.11
C ILE A 122 18.95 14.85 -3.12
N PHE A 123 19.13 15.83 -4.01
CA PHE A 123 18.16 16.12 -5.07
C PHE A 123 17.90 14.89 -5.95
N PHE A 124 18.95 14.22 -6.44
CA PHE A 124 18.82 13.02 -7.26
C PHE A 124 18.18 11.85 -6.50
N GLN A 125 18.52 11.68 -5.23
CA GLN A 125 17.90 10.67 -4.38
C GLN A 125 16.40 10.92 -4.23
N LEU A 126 15.98 12.16 -3.95
CA LEU A 126 14.57 12.54 -3.81
C LEU A 126 13.82 12.40 -5.14
N ALA A 127 14.43 12.75 -6.27
CA ALA A 127 13.84 12.57 -7.60
C ALA A 127 13.57 11.08 -7.89
N THR A 128 14.58 10.24 -7.65
CA THR A 128 14.51 8.81 -7.86
C THR A 128 13.46 8.18 -6.93
N ASN A 129 13.47 8.55 -5.65
CA ASN A 129 12.47 8.10 -4.68
C ASN A 129 11.06 8.50 -5.11
N CYS A 130 10.86 9.73 -5.58
CA CYS A 130 9.57 10.18 -6.05
C CYS A 130 9.05 9.32 -7.21
N ILE A 131 9.88 9.07 -8.22
CA ILE A 131 9.52 8.26 -9.40
C ILE A 131 9.20 6.82 -9.01
N ILE A 132 10.08 6.18 -8.22
CA ILE A 132 9.90 4.79 -7.79
C ILE A 132 8.61 4.66 -6.99
N ASN A 133 8.39 5.54 -6.00
CA ASN A 133 7.19 5.48 -5.18
C ASN A 133 5.91 5.75 -5.99
N LEU A 134 5.91 6.65 -6.97
CA LEU A 134 4.75 6.83 -7.86
C LEU A 134 4.45 5.57 -8.67
N GLN A 135 5.48 4.95 -9.25
CA GLN A 135 5.31 3.72 -10.01
C GLN A 135 4.79 2.58 -9.12
N SER A 136 5.34 2.43 -7.92
CA SER A 136 4.89 1.43 -6.94
C SER A 136 3.45 1.68 -6.48
N ALA A 137 3.03 2.95 -6.32
CA ALA A 137 1.65 3.29 -5.99
C ALA A 137 0.68 2.88 -7.12
N LEU A 138 1.01 3.21 -8.37
CA LEU A 138 0.21 2.87 -9.54
C LEU A 138 0.12 1.36 -9.76
N GLU A 139 1.23 0.65 -9.62
CA GLU A 139 1.25 -0.81 -9.73
C GLU A 139 0.45 -1.47 -8.61
N SER A 140 0.60 -1.01 -7.36
CA SER A 140 -0.18 -1.51 -6.23
C SER A 140 -1.67 -1.28 -6.44
N PHE A 141 -2.04 -0.13 -6.99
CA PHE A 141 -3.43 0.19 -7.32
C PHE A 141 -3.96 -0.74 -8.42
N ALA A 142 -3.22 -0.92 -9.51
CA ALA A 142 -3.61 -1.81 -10.59
C ALA A 142 -3.78 -3.26 -10.09
N ASN A 143 -2.85 -3.76 -9.28
CA ASN A 143 -2.92 -5.10 -8.71
C ASN A 143 -4.08 -5.27 -7.73
N ARG A 144 -4.51 -4.20 -7.06
CA ARG A 144 -5.69 -4.21 -6.18
C ARG A 144 -7.00 -4.23 -6.96
N VAL A 145 -7.08 -3.50 -8.08
CA VAL A 145 -8.32 -3.31 -8.84
C VAL A 145 -8.56 -4.45 -9.84
N ILE A 146 -7.51 -4.97 -10.47
CA ILE A 146 -7.65 -6.02 -11.48
C ILE A 146 -7.95 -7.36 -10.79
N PRO A 147 -9.04 -8.06 -11.15
CA PRO A 147 -9.37 -9.35 -10.55
C PRO A 147 -8.26 -10.39 -10.75
N GLU A 148 -8.08 -11.27 -9.75
CA GLU A 148 -7.05 -12.32 -9.80
C GLU A 148 -7.22 -13.29 -10.96
N ASN A 149 -8.47 -13.55 -11.37
CA ASN A 149 -8.80 -14.40 -12.49
C ASN A 149 -8.84 -13.67 -13.84
N TYR A 150 -8.38 -12.41 -13.90
CA TYR A 150 -8.32 -11.66 -15.15
C TYR A 150 -7.27 -12.26 -16.09
N LEU A 151 -7.69 -12.66 -17.28
CA LEU A 151 -6.81 -13.17 -18.33
C LEU A 151 -6.27 -12.02 -19.18
N TYR A 152 -4.96 -11.88 -19.20
CA TYR A 152 -4.29 -10.87 -20.01
C TYR A 152 -3.99 -11.44 -21.40
N ILE A 153 -4.63 -10.86 -22.42
CA ILE A 153 -4.58 -11.37 -23.79
C ILE A 153 -3.97 -10.29 -24.70
N ASP A 154 -2.96 -10.64 -25.49
CA ASP A 154 -2.38 -9.72 -26.46
C ASP A 154 -3.24 -9.54 -27.72
N LYS A 155 -2.77 -8.73 -28.67
CA LYS A 155 -3.50 -8.46 -29.93
C LYS A 155 -3.66 -9.71 -30.82
N THR A 156 -2.90 -10.77 -30.56
CA THR A 156 -2.91 -12.02 -31.32
C THR A 156 -3.82 -13.08 -30.68
N GLY A 157 -4.43 -12.78 -29.54
CA GLY A 157 -5.28 -13.72 -28.80
C GLY A 157 -4.51 -14.63 -27.85
N LYS A 158 -3.20 -14.40 -27.65
CA LYS A 158 -2.37 -15.21 -26.76
C LYS A 158 -2.34 -14.66 -25.35
N THR A 159 -2.40 -15.54 -24.35
CA THR A 159 -2.19 -15.17 -22.95
C THR A 159 -0.77 -14.69 -22.72
N ILE A 160 -0.63 -13.56 -22.04
CA ILE A 160 0.66 -12.94 -21.73
C ILE A 160 0.83 -12.70 -20.24
N PHE A 161 2.09 -12.57 -19.81
CA PHE A 161 2.40 -11.96 -18.53
C PHE A 161 2.33 -10.43 -18.66
N PRO A 162 1.46 -9.75 -17.91
CA PRO A 162 1.25 -8.31 -18.09
C PRO A 162 2.36 -7.48 -17.47
N THR A 163 2.83 -6.48 -18.21
CA THR A 163 3.67 -5.40 -17.65
C THR A 163 2.80 -4.39 -16.90
N VAL A 164 3.42 -3.56 -16.04
CA VAL A 164 2.74 -2.45 -15.36
C VAL A 164 2.05 -1.53 -16.39
N SER A 165 2.75 -1.16 -17.45
CA SER A 165 2.19 -0.35 -18.54
C SER A 165 0.99 -1.02 -19.20
N TYR A 166 1.02 -2.33 -19.42
CA TYR A 166 -0.12 -3.05 -19.98
C TYR A 166 -1.34 -2.98 -19.04
N LYS A 167 -1.12 -3.21 -17.74
CA LYS A 167 -2.18 -3.11 -16.73
C LYS A 167 -2.82 -1.71 -16.71
N LEU A 168 -1.98 -0.67 -16.70
CA LEU A 168 -2.42 0.72 -16.58
C LEU A 168 -3.11 1.24 -17.84
N TYR A 169 -2.54 1.00 -19.02
CA TYR A 169 -3.03 1.61 -20.26
C TYR A 169 -4.03 0.75 -21.03
N ASN A 170 -4.06 -0.57 -20.82
CA ASN A 170 -4.96 -1.46 -21.54
C ASN A 170 -5.99 -2.11 -20.62
N THR A 171 -5.57 -2.67 -19.48
CA THR A 171 -6.47 -3.46 -18.63
C THR A 171 -7.43 -2.58 -17.83
N LEU A 172 -6.91 -1.63 -17.05
CA LEU A 172 -7.74 -0.77 -16.19
C LEU A 172 -8.82 0.00 -16.97
N PRO A 173 -8.54 0.63 -18.14
CA PRO A 173 -9.58 1.33 -18.90
C PRO A 173 -10.70 0.41 -19.41
N LYS A 174 -10.43 -0.89 -19.60
CA LYS A 174 -11.43 -1.88 -20.03
C LYS A 174 -12.30 -2.37 -18.88
N LEU A 175 -11.77 -2.34 -17.65
CA LEU A 175 -12.53 -2.65 -16.44
C LEU A 175 -13.45 -1.44 -16.15
N LYS A 176 -14.62 -1.41 -16.80
CA LYS A 176 -15.62 -0.32 -16.75
C LYS A 176 -16.17 0.03 -15.35
N THR A 177 -15.69 -0.60 -14.29
CA THR A 177 -16.11 -0.40 -12.89
C THR A 177 -14.96 0.13 -12.04
N ILE A 178 -14.35 1.23 -12.45
CA ILE A 178 -13.69 2.12 -11.48
C ILE A 178 -14.79 3.08 -11.04
N ASP A 179 -15.66 2.59 -10.15
CA ASP A 179 -16.55 3.46 -9.39
C ASP A 179 -15.66 4.37 -8.55
N TRP A 180 -15.44 5.59 -9.05
CA TRP A 180 -14.91 6.70 -8.27
C TRP A 180 -15.97 7.12 -7.24
N ILE A 181 -16.31 6.23 -6.30
CA ILE A 181 -17.19 6.58 -5.18
C ILE A 181 -16.30 7.21 -4.10
N CYS A 182 -15.93 8.46 -4.34
CA CYS A 182 -15.92 9.44 -3.27
C CYS A 182 -17.37 9.89 -3.06
N LYS A 183 -18.11 9.17 -2.22
CA LYS A 183 -19.29 9.67 -1.51
C LYS A 183 -19.24 9.18 -0.08
#